data_AF-A0A3B4WG67-F1
#
_entry.id   AF-A0A3B4WG67-F1
#
_cell.length_a   1.000
_cell.length_b   1.000
_cell.length_c   1.000
_cell.angle_alpha   90.00
_cell.angle_beta   90.00
_cell.angle_gamma   90.00
#
_symmetry.space_group_name_H-M   'P 1'
#
loop_
_entity.id
_entity.type
_entity.pdbx_description
1 polymer ?
#
loop_
_entity_poly.entity_id
_entity_poly.type
_entity_poly.pdbx_seq_one_letter_code
_entity_poly.pdbx_strand_id
1 'polypeptide(L)'
;RNSLKQNICVKMLQEGYHRSFSEVFSLLKSEQEWREAAEPGSALRLQTPLEEQSDKLETMRRHLNRAEEAERIGSWTRVCEQRLLLARCFTAPEDLWLSLHFYHSCADRKQGGRSRPATDARASMAELYLQQGELQQAMHQAELCVKQAEEGGWLDSTGRPLKLQACQTLWGIYNQLADAPLDAANYEEALKLLHKGYNIATESEDKQIQGEATYRLGAAYQLCVRACVCALMCFSVIIIYGSEE
;
A
#
# COMPACT_ATOMS: atom_id res chain seq x y z
N ARG A 1 -38.60 7.30 14.16
CA ARG A 1 -37.32 7.06 14.90
C ARG A 1 -36.22 7.43 13.92
N ASN A 2 -35.38 8.43 14.20
CA ASN A 2 -34.30 8.82 13.28
C ASN A 2 -33.30 7.65 13.13
N SER A 3 -32.76 7.47 11.92
CA SER A 3 -31.71 6.46 11.71
C SER A 3 -30.44 6.84 12.48
N LEU A 4 -29.60 5.86 12.80
CA LEU A 4 -28.37 6.11 13.53
C LEU A 4 -27.44 7.08 12.78
N LYS A 5 -27.30 6.88 11.46
CA LYS A 5 -26.63 7.81 10.54
C LYS A 5 -27.12 9.25 10.73
N GLN A 6 -28.44 9.47 10.75
CA GLN A 6 -29.00 10.81 10.94
C GLN A 6 -28.61 11.40 12.30
N ASN A 7 -28.65 10.61 13.38
CA ASN A 7 -28.26 11.10 14.71
C ASN A 7 -26.78 11.50 14.77
N ILE A 8 -25.89 10.70 14.17
CA ILE A 8 -24.45 10.99 14.10
C ILE A 8 -24.21 12.28 13.30
N CYS A 9 -24.80 12.39 12.10
CA CYS A 9 -24.66 13.56 11.24
C CYS A 9 -25.18 14.84 11.91
N VAL A 10 -26.37 14.78 12.52
CA VAL A 10 -26.96 15.92 13.23
C VAL A 10 -26.07 16.35 14.40
N LYS A 11 -25.57 15.39 15.18
CA LYS A 11 -24.68 15.67 16.30
C LYS A 11 -23.39 16.36 15.86
N MET A 12 -22.75 15.88 14.79
CA MET A 12 -21.54 16.51 14.25
C MET A 12 -21.78 17.97 13.84
N LEU A 13 -22.91 18.24 13.18
CA LEU A 13 -23.27 19.60 12.77
C LEU A 13 -23.58 20.51 13.95
N GLN A 14 -24.31 20.01 14.95
CA GLN A 14 -24.62 20.76 16.19
C GLN A 14 -23.35 21.12 16.98
N GLU A 15 -22.37 20.21 17.01
CA GLU A 15 -21.07 20.43 17.63
C GLU A 15 -20.10 21.25 16.73
N GLY A 16 -20.52 21.61 15.52
CA GLY A 16 -19.80 22.48 14.59
C GLY A 16 -18.77 21.78 13.69
N TYR A 17 -18.70 20.44 13.66
CA TYR A 17 -17.77 19.65 12.87
C TYR A 17 -18.21 19.46 11.41
N HIS A 18 -18.33 20.57 10.69
CA HIS A 18 -18.86 20.60 9.32
C HIS A 18 -17.95 19.91 8.30
N ARG A 19 -16.62 19.94 8.48
CA ARG A 19 -15.67 19.28 7.57
C ARG A 19 -15.70 17.77 7.76
N SER A 20 -15.67 17.33 9.01
CA SER A 20 -15.81 15.92 9.38
C SER A 20 -17.15 15.37 8.87
N PHE A 21 -18.24 16.11 9.04
CA PHE A 21 -19.55 15.75 8.50
C PHE A 21 -19.50 15.59 6.97
N SER A 22 -18.93 16.57 6.26
CA SER A 22 -18.85 16.55 4.80
C SER A 22 -18.07 15.35 4.28
N GLU A 23 -17.00 14.97 4.96
CA GLU A 23 -16.18 13.80 4.62
C GLU A 23 -16.95 12.49 4.85
N VAL A 24 -17.58 12.30 6.01
CA VAL A 24 -18.42 11.11 6.29
C VAL A 24 -19.55 11.00 5.27
N PHE A 25 -20.23 12.11 4.97
CA PHE A 25 -21.32 12.14 4.02
C PHE A 25 -20.85 11.76 2.61
N SER A 26 -19.69 12.25 2.18
CA SER A 26 -19.12 11.93 0.87
C SER A 26 -18.76 10.45 0.76
N LEU A 27 -18.14 9.88 1.80
CA LEU A 27 -17.79 8.44 1.82
C LEU A 27 -19.03 7.54 1.75
N LEU A 28 -20.07 7.88 2.50
CA LEU A 28 -21.35 7.16 2.44
C LEU A 28 -21.99 7.24 1.05
N LYS A 29 -21.89 8.40 0.39
CA LYS A 29 -22.42 8.59 -0.95
C LYS A 29 -21.65 7.77 -1.99
N SER A 30 -20.32 7.80 -1.94
CA SER A 30 -19.48 7.02 -2.87
C SER A 30 -19.73 5.53 -2.76
N GLU A 31 -19.83 4.99 -1.54
CA GLU A 31 -20.12 3.58 -1.33
C GLU A 31 -21.50 3.17 -1.88
N GLN A 32 -22.50 4.03 -1.69
CA GLN A 32 -23.83 3.82 -2.24
C GLN A 32 -23.81 3.81 -3.78
N GLU A 33 -23.11 4.76 -4.41
CA GLU A 33 -22.96 4.83 -5.86
C GLU A 33 -22.26 3.57 -6.42
N TRP A 34 -21.20 3.08 -5.77
CA TRP A 34 -20.54 1.84 -6.15
C TRP A 34 -21.44 0.62 -6.01
N ARG A 35 -22.23 0.55 -4.92
CA ARG A 35 -23.23 -0.52 -4.72
C ARG A 35 -24.31 -0.52 -5.78
N GLU A 36 -24.80 0.65 -6.16
CA GLU A 36 -25.82 0.80 -7.20
C GLU A 36 -25.28 0.35 -8.56
N ALA A 37 -24.03 0.70 -8.87
CA ALA A 37 -23.35 0.31 -10.12
C ALA A 37 -22.94 -1.17 -10.18
N ALA A 38 -22.75 -1.83 -9.03
CA ALA A 38 -22.30 -3.22 -8.99
C ALA A 38 -23.38 -4.23 -9.43
N GLU A 39 -22.94 -5.36 -9.99
CA GLU A 39 -23.83 -6.42 -10.46
C GLU A 39 -24.71 -6.98 -9.33
N PRO A 40 -25.98 -7.34 -9.61
CA PRO A 40 -26.84 -8.03 -8.66
C PRO A 40 -26.19 -9.31 -8.13
N GLY A 41 -26.06 -9.45 -6.81
CA GLY A 41 -25.44 -10.61 -6.17
C GLY A 41 -23.92 -10.54 -6.00
N SER A 42 -23.27 -9.45 -6.43
CA SER A 42 -21.87 -9.18 -6.11
C SER A 42 -21.64 -9.07 -4.59
N ALA A 43 -20.44 -9.40 -4.13
CA ALA A 43 -20.06 -9.32 -2.72
C ALA A 43 -20.34 -7.94 -2.11
N LEU A 44 -20.10 -6.87 -2.87
CA LEU A 44 -20.37 -5.48 -2.45
C LEU A 44 -21.85 -5.23 -2.14
N ARG A 45 -22.78 -5.81 -2.91
CA ARG A 45 -24.23 -5.69 -2.66
C ARG A 45 -24.72 -6.56 -1.51
N LEU A 46 -24.03 -7.67 -1.23
CA LEU A 46 -24.39 -8.58 -0.14
C LEU A 46 -23.91 -8.09 1.24
N GLN A 47 -22.87 -7.24 1.25
CA GLN A 47 -22.36 -6.63 2.48
C GLN A 47 -23.35 -5.62 3.06
N THR A 48 -23.39 -5.54 4.38
CA THR A 48 -24.16 -4.51 5.11
C THR A 48 -23.71 -3.10 4.72
N PRO A 49 -24.62 -2.17 4.40
CA PRO A 49 -24.26 -0.78 4.09
C PRO A 49 -23.46 -0.08 5.18
N LEU A 50 -22.46 0.75 4.84
CA LEU A 50 -21.69 1.49 5.85
C LEU A 50 -22.60 2.38 6.71
N GLU A 51 -23.70 2.87 6.14
CA GLU A 51 -24.70 3.64 6.88
C GLU A 51 -25.45 2.87 7.97
N GLU A 52 -25.44 1.54 7.91
CA GLU A 52 -26.04 0.65 8.91
C GLU A 52 -25.01 0.13 9.92
N GLN A 53 -23.71 0.34 9.67
CA GLN A 53 -22.61 -0.15 10.51
C GLN A 53 -22.26 0.87 11.62
N SER A 54 -23.00 0.80 12.74
CA SER A 54 -22.92 1.73 13.86
C SER A 54 -21.50 2.01 14.36
N ASP A 55 -20.73 0.94 14.55
CA ASP A 55 -19.44 1.01 15.24
C ASP A 55 -18.39 1.69 14.36
N LYS A 56 -18.48 1.47 13.03
CA LYS A 56 -17.63 2.14 12.04
C LYS A 56 -17.96 3.63 11.98
N LEU A 57 -19.24 3.99 11.89
CA LEU A 57 -19.66 5.40 11.86
C LEU A 57 -19.24 6.16 13.13
N GLU A 58 -19.38 5.54 14.29
CA GLU A 58 -18.98 6.17 15.56
C GLU A 58 -17.45 6.30 15.66
N THR A 59 -16.70 5.33 15.13
CA THR A 59 -15.24 5.39 15.04
C THR A 59 -14.78 6.51 14.10
N MET A 60 -15.39 6.62 12.91
CA MET A 60 -15.15 7.72 11.97
C MET A 60 -15.45 9.07 12.62
N ARG A 61 -16.64 9.22 13.21
CA ARG A 61 -17.05 10.44 13.92
C ARG A 61 -16.01 10.86 14.96
N ARG A 62 -15.60 9.93 15.82
CA ARG A 62 -14.66 10.20 16.92
C ARG A 62 -13.32 10.73 16.40
N HIS A 63 -12.70 10.03 15.44
CA HIS A 63 -11.37 10.40 14.97
C HIS A 63 -11.39 11.61 14.03
N LEU A 64 -12.41 11.76 13.18
CA LEU A 64 -12.54 12.92 12.31
C LEU A 64 -12.80 14.20 13.10
N ASN A 65 -13.68 14.16 14.11
CA ASN A 65 -13.90 15.33 14.98
C ASN A 65 -12.60 15.76 15.67
N ARG A 66 -11.83 14.82 16.24
CA ARG A 66 -10.52 15.11 16.85
C ARG A 66 -9.50 15.65 15.84
N ALA A 67 -9.52 15.15 14.60
CA ALA A 67 -8.67 15.65 13.54
C ALA A 67 -9.06 17.10 13.18
N GLU A 68 -10.35 17.41 13.09
CA GLU A 68 -10.83 18.77 12.81
C GLU A 68 -10.50 19.74 13.96
N GLU A 69 -10.61 19.31 15.22
CA GLU A 69 -10.15 20.11 16.37
C GLU A 69 -8.66 20.42 16.30
N ALA A 70 -7.85 19.39 16.03
CA ALA A 70 -6.41 19.57 15.87
C ALA A 70 -6.07 20.52 14.72
N GLU A 71 -6.82 20.45 13.62
CA GLU A 71 -6.69 21.36 12.49
C GLU A 71 -7.04 22.81 12.86
N ARG A 72 -8.09 23.05 13.65
CA ARG A 72 -8.47 24.40 14.11
C ARG A 72 -7.37 25.09 14.93
N ILE A 73 -6.57 24.32 15.67
CA ILE A 73 -5.44 24.83 16.45
C ILE A 73 -4.09 24.71 15.71
N GLY A 74 -4.10 24.34 14.43
CA GLY A 74 -2.90 24.23 13.59
C GLY A 74 -1.99 23.04 13.91
N SER A 75 -2.45 22.05 14.67
CA SER A 75 -1.66 20.88 15.08
C SER A 75 -1.70 19.76 14.02
N TRP A 76 -0.98 19.96 12.91
CA TRP A 76 -1.04 19.05 11.76
C TRP A 76 -0.52 17.64 12.03
N THR A 77 0.46 17.47 12.92
CA THR A 77 0.89 16.14 13.35
C THR A 77 -0.25 15.37 14.00
N ARG A 78 -1.03 16.01 14.89
CA ARG A 78 -2.18 15.38 15.54
C ARG A 78 -3.32 15.08 14.56
N VAL A 79 -3.51 15.92 13.54
CA VAL A 79 -4.43 15.62 12.43
C VAL A 79 -4.03 14.31 11.75
N CYS A 80 -2.75 14.16 11.42
CA CYS A 80 -2.20 12.95 10.78
C CYS A 80 -2.30 11.74 11.71
N GLU A 81 -2.03 11.89 13.01
CA GLU A 81 -2.21 10.82 14.01
C GLU A 81 -3.65 10.31 14.04
N GLN A 82 -4.65 11.20 14.11
CA GLN A 82 -6.04 10.78 14.16
C GLN A 82 -6.48 10.07 12.87
N ARG A 83 -6.00 10.52 11.70
CA ARG A 83 -6.28 9.86 10.42
C ARG A 83 -5.59 8.50 10.31
N LEU A 84 -4.33 8.39 10.75
CA LEU A 84 -3.61 7.12 10.79
C LEU A 84 -4.31 6.09 11.70
N LEU A 85 -4.74 6.52 12.90
CA LEU A 85 -5.48 5.65 13.81
C LEU A 85 -6.80 5.18 13.20
N LEU A 86 -7.53 6.10 12.55
CA LEU A 86 -8.78 5.77 11.88
C LEU A 86 -8.58 4.76 10.74
N ALA A 87 -7.55 4.94 9.91
CA ALA A 87 -7.22 4.00 8.84
C ALA A 87 -6.99 2.58 9.40
N ARG A 88 -6.25 2.47 10.51
CA ARG A 88 -5.94 1.19 11.17
C ARG A 88 -7.14 0.52 11.85
N CYS A 89 -8.24 1.22 12.07
CA CYS A 89 -9.48 0.60 12.56
C CYS A 89 -10.17 -0.26 11.50
N PHE A 90 -9.83 -0.06 10.22
CA PHE A 90 -10.40 -0.77 9.09
C PHE A 90 -9.39 -1.79 8.57
N THR A 91 -9.56 -3.05 8.97
CA THR A 91 -8.65 -4.15 8.59
C THR A 91 -9.33 -5.24 7.78
N ALA A 92 -10.67 -5.24 7.73
CA ALA A 92 -11.41 -6.22 6.95
C ALA A 92 -11.19 -5.96 5.44
N PRO A 93 -11.09 -7.00 4.60
CA PRO A 93 -10.87 -6.84 3.16
C PRO A 93 -11.85 -5.89 2.48
N GLU A 94 -13.12 -5.89 2.91
CA GLU A 94 -14.17 -5.00 2.42
C GLU A 94 -13.98 -3.53 2.79
N ASP A 95 -13.19 -3.23 3.82
CA ASP A 95 -12.96 -1.87 4.31
C ASP A 95 -11.64 -1.28 3.83
N LEU A 96 -10.83 -2.03 3.06
CA LEU A 96 -9.51 -1.57 2.62
C LEU A 96 -9.57 -0.22 1.89
N TRP A 97 -10.66 0.06 1.19
CA TRP A 97 -10.88 1.36 0.53
C TRP A 97 -11.02 2.52 1.55
N LEU A 98 -11.63 2.30 2.72
CA LEU A 98 -11.68 3.27 3.81
C LEU A 98 -10.29 3.48 4.41
N SER A 99 -9.55 2.39 4.65
CA SER A 99 -8.18 2.45 5.15
C SER A 99 -7.31 3.28 4.21
N LEU A 100 -7.33 2.97 2.91
CA LEU A 100 -6.60 3.70 1.88
C LEU A 100 -7.00 5.17 1.81
N HIS A 101 -8.30 5.50 1.85
CA HIS A 101 -8.78 6.89 1.90
C HIS A 101 -8.17 7.66 3.10
N PHE A 102 -8.16 7.05 4.28
CA PHE A 102 -7.63 7.70 5.48
C PHE A 102 -6.10 7.77 5.50
N TYR A 103 -5.40 6.79 4.92
CA TYR A 103 -3.97 6.87 4.74
C TYR A 103 -3.57 7.97 3.74
N HIS A 104 -4.24 8.06 2.58
CA HIS A 104 -3.99 9.13 1.61
C HIS A 104 -4.25 10.51 2.22
N SER A 105 -5.38 10.66 2.89
CA SER A 105 -5.72 11.92 3.53
C SER A 105 -4.85 12.27 4.75
N CYS A 106 -4.03 11.34 5.24
CA CYS A 106 -2.95 11.57 6.19
C CYS A 106 -1.66 12.00 5.46
N ALA A 107 -1.24 11.22 4.45
CA ALA A 107 0.04 11.36 3.78
C ALA A 107 0.12 12.55 2.81
N ASP A 108 -0.93 12.81 2.03
CA ASP A 108 -0.91 13.73 0.89
C ASP A 108 -1.22 15.18 1.25
N ARG A 109 -1.41 15.46 2.56
CA ARG A 109 -1.65 16.83 3.03
C ARG A 109 -0.39 17.68 2.84
N LYS A 110 -0.58 18.88 2.29
CA LYS A 110 0.48 19.91 2.20
C LYS A 110 1.10 20.21 3.58
N GLN A 111 0.29 20.18 4.63
CA GLN A 111 0.70 20.43 6.02
C GLN A 111 0.63 19.13 6.80
N GLY A 112 1.70 18.79 7.52
CA GLY A 112 1.80 17.53 8.26
C GLY A 112 2.18 16.30 7.42
N GLY A 113 2.21 16.40 6.08
CA GLY A 113 2.52 15.29 5.18
C GLY A 113 3.94 14.71 5.27
N ARG A 114 4.85 15.33 6.04
CA ARG A 114 6.20 14.80 6.36
C ARG A 114 6.37 14.42 7.84
N SER A 115 5.27 14.40 8.59
CA SER A 115 5.26 13.97 9.99
C SER A 115 5.41 12.45 10.11
N ARG A 116 5.88 11.96 11.26
CA ARG A 116 5.96 10.51 11.53
C ARG A 116 4.66 9.74 11.20
N PRO A 117 3.45 10.20 11.59
CA PRO A 117 2.21 9.50 11.21
C PRO A 117 1.94 9.48 9.71
N ALA A 118 2.31 10.54 8.98
CA ALA A 118 2.16 10.59 7.52
C ALA A 118 3.13 9.64 6.81
N THR A 119 4.37 9.51 7.31
CA THR A 119 5.34 8.53 6.81
C THR A 119 4.89 7.10 7.13
N ASP A 120 4.34 6.85 8.32
CA ASP A 120 3.78 5.56 8.72
C ASP A 120 2.56 5.17 7.85
N ALA A 121 1.71 6.14 7.51
CA ALA A 121 0.63 5.96 6.55
C ALA A 121 1.15 5.55 5.17
N ARG A 122 2.26 6.13 4.69
CA ARG A 122 2.88 5.73 3.41
C ARG A 122 3.41 4.29 3.43
N ALA A 123 4.07 3.89 4.52
CA ALA A 123 4.52 2.50 4.68
C ALA A 123 3.33 1.53 4.62
N SER A 124 2.24 1.86 5.33
CA SER A 124 1.01 1.08 5.34
C SER A 124 0.35 1.00 3.94
N MET A 125 0.28 2.11 3.20
CA MET A 125 -0.24 2.11 1.82
C MET A 125 0.61 1.27 0.88
N ALA A 126 1.93 1.36 0.99
CA ALA A 126 2.83 0.58 0.15
C ALA A 126 2.60 -0.93 0.32
N GLU A 127 2.44 -1.39 1.57
CA GLU A 127 2.13 -2.79 1.87
C GLU A 127 0.76 -3.21 1.32
N LEU A 128 -0.27 -2.39 1.50
CA LEU A 128 -1.62 -2.68 0.99
C LEU A 128 -1.66 -2.76 -0.54
N TYR A 129 -1.02 -1.81 -1.24
CA TYR A 129 -0.93 -1.85 -2.70
C TYR A 129 -0.12 -3.04 -3.19
N LEU A 130 0.95 -3.43 -2.49
CA LEU A 130 1.71 -4.64 -2.82
C LEU A 130 0.82 -5.89 -2.70
N GLN A 131 0.04 -6.02 -1.62
CA GLN A 131 -0.90 -7.14 -1.42
C GLN A 131 -1.99 -7.20 -2.50
N GLN A 132 -2.43 -6.05 -3.01
CA GLN A 132 -3.41 -5.96 -4.10
C GLN A 132 -2.79 -6.20 -5.49
N GLY A 133 -1.45 -6.26 -5.61
CA GLY A 133 -0.76 -6.37 -6.89
C GLY A 133 -0.63 -5.03 -7.65
N GLU A 134 -0.96 -3.91 -7.02
CA GLU A 134 -0.86 -2.56 -7.58
C GLU A 134 0.57 -2.02 -7.47
N LEU A 135 1.51 -2.71 -8.13
CA LEU A 135 2.96 -2.56 -7.91
C LEU A 135 3.48 -1.13 -8.11
N GLN A 136 2.91 -0.38 -9.06
CA GLN A 136 3.34 1.00 -9.33
C GLN A 136 2.95 1.95 -8.19
N GLN A 137 1.73 1.81 -7.63
CA GLN A 137 1.29 2.60 -6.48
C GLN A 137 2.08 2.20 -5.23
N ALA A 138 2.31 0.91 -5.04
CA ALA A 138 3.12 0.38 -3.95
C ALA A 138 4.54 0.99 -3.97
N MET A 139 5.19 0.98 -5.13
CA MET A 139 6.54 1.52 -5.33
C MET A 139 6.58 3.01 -5.04
N HIS A 140 5.63 3.78 -5.57
CA HIS A 140 5.59 5.22 -5.35
C HIS A 140 5.49 5.58 -3.85
N GLN A 141 4.60 4.91 -3.12
CA GLN A 141 4.42 5.16 -1.69
C GLN A 141 5.64 4.73 -0.88
N ALA A 142 6.26 3.59 -1.22
CA ALA A 142 7.44 3.09 -0.52
C ALA A 142 8.66 3.99 -0.73
N GLU A 143 8.92 4.46 -1.95
CA GLU A 143 10.01 5.41 -2.24
C GLU A 143 9.86 6.73 -1.49
N LEU A 144 8.63 7.27 -1.42
CA LEU A 144 8.35 8.46 -0.63
C LEU A 144 8.57 8.20 0.87
N CYS A 145 8.18 7.01 1.35
CA CYS A 145 8.40 6.62 2.74
C CYS A 145 9.89 6.56 3.09
N VAL A 146 10.72 5.92 2.26
CA VAL A 146 12.18 5.86 2.48
C VAL A 146 12.77 7.27 2.61
N LYS A 147 12.47 8.16 1.65
CA LYS A 147 12.97 9.55 1.63
C LYS A 147 12.60 10.31 2.91
N GLN A 148 11.36 10.20 3.36
CA GLN A 148 10.89 10.90 4.56
C GLN A 148 11.40 10.27 5.86
N ALA A 149 11.52 8.95 5.91
CA ALA A 149 12.00 8.24 7.08
C ALA A 149 13.50 8.48 7.32
N GLU A 150 14.29 8.65 6.26
CA GLU A 150 15.71 8.98 6.33
C GLU A 150 15.96 10.37 6.95
N GLU A 151 15.15 11.35 6.60
CA GLU A 151 15.26 12.71 7.16
C GLU A 151 14.83 12.79 8.63
N GLY A 152 13.88 11.94 9.04
CA GLY A 152 13.25 12.02 10.35
C GLY A 152 13.71 10.99 11.38
N GLY A 153 14.36 9.90 10.97
CA GLY A 153 14.73 8.80 11.87
C GLY A 153 13.51 8.13 12.53
N TRP A 154 12.38 8.08 11.81
CA TRP A 154 11.09 7.71 12.39
C TRP A 154 10.96 6.21 12.65
N LEU A 155 10.38 5.88 13.80
CA LEU A 155 10.03 4.51 14.21
C LEU A 155 8.53 4.27 14.10
N ASP A 156 8.13 3.04 13.80
CA ASP A 156 6.74 2.57 13.83
C ASP A 156 6.22 2.44 15.29
N SER A 157 4.99 1.95 15.47
CA SER A 157 4.42 1.75 16.82
C SER A 157 5.06 0.60 17.60
N THR A 158 5.82 -0.27 16.94
CA THR A 158 6.55 -1.40 17.53
C THR A 158 8.02 -1.06 17.82
N GLY A 159 8.46 0.14 17.46
CA GLY A 159 9.84 0.60 17.63
C GLY A 159 10.77 0.24 16.47
N ARG A 160 10.26 -0.31 15.36
CA ARG A 160 11.07 -0.61 14.18
C ARG A 160 11.22 0.62 13.28
N PRO A 161 12.37 0.84 12.62
CA PRO A 161 12.53 1.96 11.70
C PRO A 161 11.57 1.89 10.51
N LEU A 162 10.88 2.99 10.21
CA LEU A 162 9.99 3.08 9.03
C LEU A 162 10.76 2.94 7.72
N LYS A 163 12.03 3.38 7.68
CA LYS A 163 12.91 3.19 6.53
C LYS A 163 13.12 1.70 6.25
N LEU A 164 13.39 0.91 7.30
CA LEU A 164 13.55 -0.53 7.19
C LEU A 164 12.28 -1.14 6.59
N GLN A 165 11.11 -0.89 7.19
CA GLN A 165 9.81 -1.38 6.69
C GLN A 165 9.60 -1.07 5.21
N ALA A 166 9.81 0.18 4.79
CA ALA A 166 9.67 0.58 3.40
C ALA A 166 10.67 -0.12 2.45
N CYS A 167 11.90 -0.36 2.90
CA CYS A 167 12.87 -1.17 2.15
C CYS A 167 12.42 -2.63 1.99
N GLN A 168 11.80 -3.22 3.03
CA GLN A 168 11.24 -4.58 2.92
C GLN A 168 10.14 -4.64 1.86
N THR A 169 9.26 -3.63 1.85
CA THR A 169 8.20 -3.52 0.85
C THR A 169 8.76 -3.31 -0.56
N LEU A 170 9.76 -2.45 -0.73
CA LEU A 170 10.44 -2.24 -2.02
C LEU A 170 11.10 -3.53 -2.54
N TRP A 171 11.75 -4.29 -1.67
CA TRP A 171 12.26 -5.62 -2.03
C TRP A 171 11.13 -6.51 -2.56
N GLY A 172 10.02 -6.62 -1.83
CA GLY A 172 8.85 -7.40 -2.24
C GLY A 172 8.29 -6.97 -3.60
N ILE A 173 8.26 -5.66 -3.87
CA ILE A 173 7.82 -5.10 -5.16
C ILE A 173 8.77 -5.51 -6.30
N TYR A 174 10.07 -5.30 -6.15
CA TYR A 174 11.04 -5.68 -7.20
C TYR A 174 11.05 -7.18 -7.45
N ASN A 175 10.89 -7.96 -6.39
CA ASN A 175 10.79 -9.40 -6.44
C ASN A 175 9.58 -9.85 -7.28
N GLN A 176 8.41 -9.25 -7.07
CA GLN A 176 7.20 -9.56 -7.85
C GLN A 176 7.24 -9.01 -9.28
N LEU A 177 7.85 -7.83 -9.49
CA LEU A 177 8.04 -7.27 -10.83
C LEU A 177 8.94 -8.16 -11.71
N ALA A 178 9.88 -8.89 -11.09
CA ALA A 178 10.79 -9.77 -11.81
C ALA A 178 10.12 -11.06 -12.31
N ASP A 179 8.96 -11.45 -11.78
CA ASP A 179 8.31 -12.71 -12.12
C ASP A 179 7.86 -12.75 -13.59
N ALA A 180 7.20 -11.69 -14.08
CA ALA A 180 6.75 -11.64 -15.48
C ALA A 180 7.92 -11.69 -16.51
N PRO A 181 9.01 -10.93 -16.34
CA PRO A 181 10.22 -11.09 -17.16
C PRO A 181 10.85 -12.49 -17.08
N LEU A 182 10.87 -13.13 -15.90
CA LEU A 182 11.40 -14.49 -15.75
C LEU A 182 10.54 -15.50 -16.51
N ASP A 183 9.22 -15.41 -16.41
CA ASP A 183 8.27 -16.27 -17.13
C ASP A 183 8.38 -16.10 -18.65
N ALA A 184 8.67 -14.88 -19.11
CA ALA A 184 8.92 -14.57 -20.52
C ALA A 184 10.34 -14.91 -21.00
N ALA A 185 11.19 -15.52 -20.15
CA ALA A 185 12.62 -15.75 -20.40
C ALA A 185 13.42 -14.48 -20.76
N ASN A 186 12.91 -13.30 -20.39
CA ASN A 186 13.62 -12.03 -20.49
C ASN A 186 14.52 -11.85 -19.26
N TYR A 187 15.61 -12.61 -19.22
CA TYR A 187 16.52 -12.64 -18.08
C TYR A 187 17.25 -11.31 -17.84
N GLU A 188 17.45 -10.48 -18.88
CA GLU A 188 18.12 -9.19 -18.73
C GLU A 188 17.30 -8.24 -17.85
N GLU A 189 16.01 -8.04 -18.16
CA GLU A 189 15.14 -7.17 -17.37
C GLU A 189 14.86 -7.77 -15.98
N ALA A 190 14.68 -9.10 -15.90
CA ALA A 190 14.53 -9.80 -14.62
C ALA A 190 15.72 -9.54 -13.67
N LEU A 191 16.94 -9.77 -14.15
CA LEU A 191 18.15 -9.59 -13.36
C LEU A 191 18.33 -8.13 -12.95
N LYS A 192 18.02 -7.17 -13.83
CA LYS A 192 18.07 -5.74 -13.53
C LYS A 192 17.10 -5.36 -12.40
N LEU A 193 15.89 -5.89 -12.38
CA LEU A 193 14.92 -5.68 -11.30
C LEU A 193 15.41 -6.31 -9.99
N LEU A 194 15.87 -7.56 -10.03
CA LEU A 194 16.38 -8.26 -8.85
C LEU A 194 17.63 -7.60 -8.27
N HIS A 195 18.52 -7.05 -9.11
CA HIS A 195 19.67 -6.25 -8.64
C HIS A 195 19.25 -4.99 -7.90
N LYS A 196 18.22 -4.28 -8.38
CA LYS A 196 17.66 -3.13 -7.64
C LYS A 196 17.15 -3.54 -6.27
N GLY A 197 16.38 -4.64 -6.22
CA GLY A 197 15.90 -5.22 -4.96
C GLY A 197 17.03 -5.63 -4.02
N TYR A 198 18.09 -6.25 -4.55
CA TYR A 198 19.27 -6.64 -3.78
C TYR A 198 20.00 -5.44 -3.17
N ASN A 199 20.20 -4.37 -3.93
CA ASN A 199 20.85 -3.16 -3.41
C ASN A 199 20.07 -2.59 -2.22
N ILE A 200 18.74 -2.51 -2.32
CA ILE A 200 17.87 -2.06 -1.21
C ILE A 200 17.98 -2.98 0.00
N ALA A 201 18.00 -4.31 -0.22
CA ALA A 201 18.20 -5.28 0.86
C ALA A 201 19.53 -5.06 1.58
N THR A 202 20.62 -4.83 0.84
CA THR A 202 21.95 -4.57 1.43
C THR A 202 21.99 -3.28 2.25
N GLU A 203 21.29 -2.24 1.80
CA GLU A 203 21.19 -0.95 2.52
C GLU A 203 20.31 -1.02 3.77
N SER A 204 19.38 -1.98 3.85
CA SER A 204 18.43 -2.10 4.96
C SER A 204 19.01 -2.70 6.24
N GLU A 205 20.24 -3.22 6.20
CA GLU A 205 20.90 -4.01 7.27
C GLU A 205 20.11 -5.25 7.77
N ASP A 206 19.01 -5.59 7.10
CA ASP A 206 18.19 -6.76 7.40
C ASP A 206 18.78 -8.02 6.75
N LYS A 207 19.44 -8.83 7.58
CA LYS A 207 20.08 -10.08 7.14
C LYS A 207 19.11 -11.07 6.50
N GLN A 208 17.85 -11.08 6.92
CA GLN A 208 16.87 -12.00 6.36
C GLN A 208 16.57 -11.63 4.90
N ILE A 209 16.31 -10.34 4.66
CA ILE A 209 16.01 -9.83 3.32
C ILE A 209 17.24 -9.93 2.42
N GLN A 210 18.43 -9.65 2.95
CA GLN A 210 19.68 -9.85 2.21
C GLN A 210 19.85 -11.30 1.76
N GLY A 211 19.57 -12.27 2.64
CA GLY A 211 19.61 -13.69 2.31
C GLY A 211 18.62 -14.07 1.21
N GLU A 212 17.38 -13.61 1.32
CA GLU A 212 16.33 -13.87 0.33
C GLU A 212 16.66 -13.23 -1.03
N ALA A 213 17.13 -11.98 -1.04
CA ALA A 213 17.51 -11.28 -2.25
C ALA A 213 18.71 -11.94 -2.95
N THR A 214 19.73 -12.36 -2.17
CA THR A 214 20.88 -13.10 -2.70
C THR A 214 20.45 -14.43 -3.32
N TYR A 215 19.57 -15.16 -2.64
CA TYR A 215 19.04 -16.43 -3.13
C TYR A 215 18.25 -16.25 -4.43
N ARG A 216 17.30 -15.29 -4.47
CA ARG A 216 16.46 -15.01 -5.64
C ARG A 216 17.31 -14.59 -6.84
N LEU A 217 18.30 -13.71 -6.62
CA LEU A 217 19.23 -13.28 -7.66
C LEU A 217 20.08 -14.44 -8.19
N GLY A 218 20.60 -15.29 -7.29
CA GLY A 218 21.35 -16.50 -7.65
C GLY A 218 20.52 -17.50 -8.47
N ALA A 219 19.26 -17.71 -8.10
CA ALA A 219 18.33 -18.56 -8.84
C ALA A 219 18.08 -18.01 -10.27
N ALA A 220 17.88 -16.71 -10.41
CA ALA A 220 17.71 -16.07 -11.72
C ALA A 220 18.96 -16.22 -12.62
N TYR A 221 20.16 -16.09 -12.05
CA TYR A 221 21.41 -16.35 -12.78
C TYR A 221 21.52 -17.80 -13.26
N GLN A 222 21.16 -18.78 -12.42
CA GLN A 222 21.18 -20.19 -12.82
C GLN A 222 20.22 -20.48 -13.98
N LEU A 223 19.03 -19.89 -13.97
CA LEU A 223 18.07 -20.00 -15.07
C LEU A 223 18.62 -19.41 -16.37
N CYS A 224 19.19 -18.21 -16.30
CA CYS A 224 19.81 -17.53 -17.45
C CYS A 224 20.93 -18.38 -18.06
N VAL A 225 21.87 -18.88 -17.24
CA VAL A 225 22.97 -19.73 -17.70
C VAL A 225 22.46 -21.02 -18.33
N ARG A 226 21.48 -21.68 -17.70
CA ARG A 226 20.87 -22.91 -18.24
C ARG A 226 20.23 -22.66 -19.60
N ALA A 227 19.50 -21.56 -19.77
CA ALA A 227 18.89 -21.19 -21.05
C ALA A 227 19.94 -20.96 -22.14
N CYS A 228 21.03 -20.24 -21.84
CA CYS A 228 22.13 -20.03 -22.78
C CYS A 228 22.81 -21.35 -23.20
N VAL A 229 23.06 -22.26 -22.25
CA VAL A 229 23.66 -23.57 -22.53
C VAL A 229 22.73 -24.43 -23.41
N CYS A 230 21.43 -24.45 -23.11
CA CYS A 230 20.45 -25.16 -23.93
C CYS A 230 20.37 -24.59 -25.36
N ALA A 231 20.37 -23.26 -25.52
CA ALA A 231 20.39 -22.63 -26.84
C ALA A 231 21.63 -23.05 -27.64
N LEU A 232 22.82 -23.01 -27.04
CA LEU A 232 24.07 -23.44 -27.67
C LEU A 232 24.06 -24.91 -28.09
N MET A 233 23.49 -25.80 -27.27
CA MET A 233 23.33 -27.22 -27.63
C MET A 233 22.31 -27.43 -28.76
N CYS A 234 21.22 -26.67 -28.79
CA CYS A 234 20.27 -26.74 -29.90
C CYS A 234 20.90 -26.22 -31.21
N PHE A 235 21.68 -25.14 -31.16
CA PHE A 235 22.40 -24.64 -32.34
C PHE A 235 23.44 -25.65 -32.84
N SER A 236 24.18 -26.32 -31.96
CA SER A 236 25.14 -27.34 -32.39
C SER A 236 24.45 -28.58 -32.99
N VAL A 237 23.31 -29.02 -32.46
CA VAL A 237 22.52 -30.11 -33.05
C VAL A 237 21.92 -29.71 -34.40
N ILE A 238 21.41 -28.49 -34.57
CA ILE A 238 20.90 -28.00 -35.86
C ILE A 238 22.03 -27.88 -36.90
N ILE A 239 23.22 -27.43 -36.52
CA ILE A 239 24.37 -27.36 -37.45
C ILE A 239 24.86 -28.76 -37.85
N ILE A 240 24.84 -29.73 -36.91
CA ILE A 240 25.31 -31.10 -37.18
C ILE A 240 24.30 -31.87 -38.04
N TYR A 241 22.99 -31.68 -37.87
CA TYR A 241 21.94 -32.42 -38.59
C TYR A 241 21.27 -31.63 -39.74
N GLY A 242 21.56 -30.34 -39.90
CA GLY A 242 21.05 -29.48 -40.99
C GLY A 242 22.01 -29.33 -42.18
N SER A 243 23.11 -30.10 -42.20
CA SER A 243 24.12 -30.12 -43.27
C SER A 243 24.05 -31.39 -44.13
N GLU A 244 22.89 -32.04 -44.19
CA GLU A 244 22.57 -33.14 -45.12
C GLU A 244 21.39 -32.74 -46.01
N GLU A 245 21.54 -31.70 -46.84
CA GLU A 245 20.80 -31.50 -48.09
C GLU A 245 21.71 -30.91 -49.17
#